data_AF-A0A364P251-F1
#
_entry.id   AF-A0A364P251-F1
#
_cell.length_a   1.000
_cell.length_b   1.000
_cell.length_c   1.000
_cell.angle_alpha   90.00
_cell.angle_beta   90.00
_cell.angle_gamma   90.00
#
_symmetry.space_group_name_H-M   'P 1'
#
loop_
_entity.id
_entity.type
_entity.pdbx_description
1 polymer ?
#
loop_
_entity_poly.entity_id
_entity_poly.type
_entity_poly.pdbx_seq_one_letter_code
_entity_poly.pdbx_strand_id
1 'polypeptide(L)'
;MGIAASAAAEVPSARQDQLRDIVAQDCGSCHGMTRKGGLGSPLLPEVLAAYTAEGVTETILEGRPGTPMPPWKTMLSRDEASWIARYLMGEVK
;
A
#
# COMPACT_ATOMS: atom_id res chain seq x y z
N MET A 1 0.89 -8.97 -38.51
CA MET A 1 0.04 -8.22 -37.55
C MET A 1 0.51 -8.59 -36.16
N GLY A 2 1.41 -7.80 -35.59
CA GLY A 2 1.95 -8.02 -34.24
C GLY A 2 1.10 -7.27 -33.24
N ILE A 3 0.48 -8.00 -32.31
CA ILE A 3 -0.23 -7.38 -31.19
C ILE A 3 0.84 -7.17 -30.11
N ALA A 4 1.15 -5.90 -29.89
CA ALA A 4 2.11 -5.44 -28.90
C ALA A 4 1.65 -5.82 -27.48
N ALA A 5 2.65 -6.00 -26.62
CA ALA A 5 2.56 -6.49 -25.25
C ALA A 5 1.52 -5.73 -24.41
N SER A 6 0.79 -6.49 -23.59
CA SER A 6 -0.02 -5.97 -22.48
C SER A 6 0.94 -5.33 -21.48
N ALA A 7 1.00 -4.00 -21.46
CA ALA A 7 1.55 -3.29 -20.32
C ALA A 7 0.64 -3.56 -19.13
N ALA A 8 1.20 -4.04 -18.01
CA ALA A 8 0.50 -4.10 -16.74
C ALA A 8 -0.20 -2.75 -16.52
N ALA A 9 -1.52 -2.78 -16.30
CA ALA A 9 -2.31 -1.56 -16.20
C ALA A 9 -1.82 -0.74 -15.02
N GLU A 10 -1.14 0.36 -15.31
CA GLU A 10 -0.69 1.30 -14.29
C GLU A 10 -1.92 1.93 -13.63
N VAL A 11 -1.93 2.00 -12.29
CA VAL A 11 -3.05 2.58 -11.54
C VAL A 11 -3.28 4.02 -12.02
N PRO A 12 -4.50 4.39 -12.49
CA PRO A 12 -4.75 5.73 -13.01
C PRO A 12 -4.45 6.82 -11.97
N SER A 13 -3.95 7.98 -12.39
CA SER A 13 -3.55 9.07 -11.48
C SER A 13 -4.65 9.49 -10.50
N ALA A 14 -5.89 9.63 -10.98
CA ALA A 14 -7.04 9.94 -10.13
C ALA A 14 -7.28 8.87 -9.04
N ARG A 15 -6.97 7.61 -9.33
CA ARG A 15 -7.02 6.53 -8.33
C ARG A 15 -5.84 6.62 -7.37
N GLN A 16 -4.65 6.97 -7.84
CA GLN A 16 -3.48 7.20 -6.98
C GLN A 16 -3.74 8.30 -5.93
N ASP A 17 -4.44 9.38 -6.29
CA ASP A 17 -4.89 10.41 -5.34
C ASP A 17 -5.76 9.80 -4.23
N GLN A 18 -6.75 8.99 -4.61
CA GLN A 18 -7.62 8.30 -3.64
C GLN A 18 -6.84 7.32 -2.75
N LEU A 19 -5.86 6.61 -3.31
CA LEU A 19 -5.01 5.70 -2.53
C LEU A 19 -4.14 6.47 -1.52
N ARG A 20 -3.65 7.67 -1.87
CA ARG A 20 -2.96 8.56 -0.91
C ARG A 20 -3.87 8.98 0.23
N ASP A 21 -5.13 9.32 -0.08
CA ASP A 21 -6.12 9.69 0.94
C ASP A 21 -6.43 8.51 1.87
N ILE A 22 -6.60 7.30 1.33
CA ILE A 22 -6.76 6.06 2.13
C ILE A 22 -5.54 5.85 3.04
N VAL A 23 -4.32 6.00 2.52
CA VAL A 23 -3.11 5.87 3.34
C VAL A 23 -3.09 6.92 4.47
N ALA A 24 -3.44 8.17 4.17
CA ALA A 24 -3.42 9.26 5.14
C ALA A 24 -4.49 9.10 6.23
N GLN A 25 -5.72 8.73 5.86
CA GLN A 25 -6.85 8.67 6.77
C GLN A 25 -6.97 7.30 7.44
N ASP A 26 -7.03 6.24 6.64
CA ASP A 26 -7.36 4.92 7.15
C ASP A 26 -6.15 4.20 7.72
N CYS A 27 -5.02 4.19 7.00
CA CYS A 27 -3.78 3.62 7.55
C CYS A 27 -3.21 4.52 8.66
N GLY A 28 -3.28 5.84 8.48
CA GLY A 28 -2.82 6.84 9.43
C GLY A 28 -3.54 6.79 10.78
N SER A 29 -4.81 6.37 10.82
CA SER A 29 -5.57 6.21 12.08
C SER A 29 -4.88 5.29 13.10
N CYS A 30 -4.20 4.25 12.62
CA CYS A 30 -3.51 3.27 13.47
C CYS A 30 -2.00 3.47 13.48
N HIS A 31 -1.40 3.76 12.31
CA HIS A 31 0.04 3.91 12.13
C HIS A 31 0.54 5.35 12.34
N GLY A 32 -0.34 6.23 12.81
CA GLY A 32 -0.12 7.65 13.03
C GLY A 32 -0.31 8.48 11.75
N MET A 33 -0.85 9.69 11.85
CA MET A 33 -1.06 10.60 10.71
C MET A 33 0.23 10.96 9.97
N THR A 34 1.37 10.84 10.65
CA THR A 34 2.71 11.05 10.06
C THR A 34 3.43 9.73 9.74
N ARG A 35 2.75 8.59 9.88
CA ARG A 35 3.26 7.22 9.67
C ARG A 35 4.41 6.81 10.59
N LYS A 36 4.67 7.56 11.65
CA LYS A 36 5.73 7.30 12.64
C LYS A 36 5.38 6.22 13.66
N GLY A 37 4.21 5.59 13.54
CA GLY A 37 3.71 4.58 14.46
C GLY A 37 2.74 5.14 15.51
N GLY A 38 2.08 4.22 16.20
CA GLY A 38 1.06 4.49 17.21
C GLY A 38 0.53 3.16 17.75
N LEU A 39 -0.74 2.86 17.46
CA LEU A 39 -1.29 1.51 17.68
C LEU A 39 -0.61 0.49 16.75
N GLY A 40 -0.40 0.87 15.49
CA GLY A 40 0.36 0.13 14.49
C GLY A 40 1.84 0.52 14.47
N SER A 41 2.66 -0.32 13.86
CA SER A 41 4.08 -0.04 13.63
C SER A 41 4.30 1.18 12.71
N PRO A 42 5.50 1.79 12.67
CA PRO A 42 5.77 2.83 11.68
C PRO A 42 5.67 2.29 10.24
N LEU A 43 5.22 3.14 9.31
CA LEU A 43 5.15 2.88 7.87
C LEU A 43 6.08 3.82 7.09
N LEU A 44 7.27 4.05 7.65
CA LEU A 44 8.30 4.90 7.05
C LEU A 44 9.15 4.09 6.06
N PRO A 45 9.65 4.70 4.97
CA PRO A 45 10.49 4.01 3.99
C PRO A 45 11.67 3.24 4.61
N GLU A 46 12.36 3.83 5.57
CA GLU A 46 13.50 3.23 6.27
C GLU A 46 13.13 2.00 7.10
N VAL A 47 11.89 1.94 7.61
CA VAL A 47 11.37 0.77 8.34
C VAL A 47 10.94 -0.30 7.34
N LEU A 48 10.32 0.10 6.23
CA LEU A 48 9.85 -0.81 5.21
C LEU A 48 10.96 -1.39 4.33
N ALA A 49 12.15 -0.79 4.33
CA ALA A 49 13.33 -1.29 3.61
C ALA A 49 13.78 -2.70 4.02
N ALA A 50 13.32 -3.19 5.18
CA ALA A 50 13.55 -4.58 5.61
C ALA A 50 12.65 -5.61 4.89
N TYR A 51 11.67 -5.15 4.10
CA TYR A 51 10.69 -5.98 3.41
C TYR A 51 10.73 -5.75 1.90
N THR A 52 10.15 -6.68 1.15
CA THR A 52 9.91 -6.50 -0.28
C THR A 52 8.58 -5.79 -0.51
N ALA A 53 8.47 -5.05 -1.61
CA ALA A 53 7.19 -4.46 -2.03
C ALA A 53 6.07 -5.51 -2.09
N GLU A 54 6.34 -6.70 -2.63
CA GLU A 54 5.37 -7.80 -2.68
C GLU A 54 4.96 -8.29 -1.28
N GLY A 55 5.90 -8.39 -0.33
CA GLY A 55 5.58 -8.77 1.05
C GLY A 55 4.69 -7.73 1.75
N VAL A 56 4.95 -6.45 1.49
CA VAL A 56 4.10 -5.35 1.98
C VAL A 56 2.73 -5.39 1.29
N THR A 57 2.65 -5.64 -0.02
CA THR A 57 1.40 -5.84 -0.77
C THR A 57 0.53 -6.92 -0.14
N GLU A 58 1.09 -8.10 0.14
CA GLU A 58 0.31 -9.18 0.75
C GLU A 58 -0.13 -8.84 2.17
N THR A 59 0.73 -8.16 2.93
CA THR A 59 0.36 -7.69 4.27
C THR A 59 -0.82 -6.70 4.22
N ILE A 60 -0.88 -5.84 3.20
CA ILE A 60 -2.01 -4.92 3.00
C ILE A 60 -3.28 -5.72 2.64
N LEU A 61 -3.19 -6.63 1.67
CA LEU A 61 -4.34 -7.39 1.19
C LEU A 61 -4.94 -8.30 2.27
N GLU A 62 -4.09 -9.03 2.98
CA GLU A 62 -4.48 -10.05 3.95
C GLU A 62 -4.58 -9.53 5.39
N GLY A 63 -4.10 -8.31 5.64
CA GLY A 63 -3.98 -7.77 6.99
C GLY A 63 -2.96 -8.58 7.81
N ARG A 64 -3.07 -8.49 9.14
CA ARG A 64 -2.20 -9.26 10.05
C ARG A 64 -3.05 -10.01 11.07
N PRO A 65 -3.25 -11.33 10.92
CA PRO A 65 -4.02 -12.15 11.85
C PRO A 65 -3.56 -11.98 13.30
N GLY A 66 -4.51 -11.88 14.22
CA GLY A 66 -4.23 -11.66 15.64
C GLY A 66 -3.81 -10.23 15.98
N THR A 67 -3.89 -9.28 15.04
CA THR A 67 -3.67 -7.85 15.29
C THR A 67 -4.87 -7.01 14.84
N PRO A 68 -4.96 -5.73 15.24
CA PRO A 68 -5.99 -4.82 14.74
C PRO A 68 -5.89 -4.46 13.25
N MET A 69 -4.83 -4.85 12.53
CA MET A 69 -4.66 -4.52 11.11
C MET A 69 -5.58 -5.41 10.24
N PRO A 70 -6.65 -4.85 9.64
CA PRO A 70 -7.62 -5.63 8.88
C PRO A 70 -7.11 -5.96 7.46
N PRO A 71 -7.68 -6.98 6.80
CA PRO A 71 -7.45 -7.21 5.38
C PRO A 71 -8.11 -6.13 4.51
N TRP A 72 -7.39 -5.65 3.49
CA TRP A 72 -7.90 -4.64 2.55
C TRP A 72 -8.34 -5.20 1.20
N LYS A 73 -8.19 -6.51 0.96
CA LYS A 73 -8.52 -7.18 -0.32
C LYS A 73 -9.98 -7.08 -0.78
N THR A 74 -10.89 -6.63 0.07
CA THR A 74 -12.29 -6.37 -0.30
C THR A 74 -12.49 -4.97 -0.90
N MET A 75 -11.53 -4.07 -0.71
CA MET A 75 -11.57 -2.67 -1.15
C MET A 75 -10.45 -2.32 -2.15
N LEU A 76 -9.33 -3.03 -2.08
CA LEU A 76 -8.16 -2.81 -2.91
C LEU A 76 -7.92 -3.99 -3.84
N SER A 77 -7.59 -3.69 -5.10
CA SER A 77 -7.00 -4.68 -6.00
C SER A 77 -5.54 -4.95 -5.63
N ARG A 78 -4.96 -6.03 -6.17
CA ARG A 78 -3.53 -6.31 -5.99
C ARG A 78 -2.64 -5.20 -6.55
N ASP A 79 -3.00 -4.63 -7.69
CA ASP A 79 -2.23 -3.54 -8.32
C ASP A 79 -2.28 -2.27 -7.47
N GLU A 80 -3.42 -1.98 -6.84
CA GLU A 80 -3.57 -0.84 -5.92
C GLU A 80 -2.80 -1.05 -4.62
N ALA A 81 -2.85 -2.25 -4.03
CA ALA A 81 -2.06 -2.58 -2.85
C ALA A 81 -0.55 -2.54 -3.14
N SER A 82 -0.13 -3.02 -4.32
CA SER A 82 1.25 -2.92 -4.78
C SER A 82 1.69 -1.48 -4.98
N TRP A 83 0.82 -0.64 -5.55
CA TRP A 83 1.08 0.79 -5.66
C TRP A 83 1.24 1.45 -4.28
N ILE A 84 0.36 1.13 -3.31
CA ILE A 84 0.45 1.64 -1.94
C ILE A 84 1.76 1.19 -1.28
N ALA A 85 2.14 -0.08 -1.41
CA ALA A 85 3.38 -0.61 -0.86
C ALA A 85 4.59 0.20 -1.36
N ARG A 86 4.67 0.39 -2.67
CA ARG A 86 5.74 1.19 -3.31
C ARG A 86 5.70 2.66 -2.91
N TYR A 87 4.52 3.24 -2.73
CA TYR A 87 4.35 4.61 -2.24
C TYR A 87 4.88 4.76 -0.80
N LEU A 88 4.57 3.80 0.07
CA LEU A 88 5.06 3.78 1.45
C LEU A 88 6.58 3.56 1.52
N MET A 89 7.13 2.77 0.61
CA MET A 89 8.58 2.54 0.47
C MET A 89 9.31 3.69 -0.22
N GLY A 90 8.59 4.70 -0.71
CA GLY A 90 9.16 5.88 -1.37
C GLY A 90 9.62 5.66 -2.81
N GLU A 91 9.22 4.55 -3.43
CA GLU A 91 9.55 4.21 -4.82
C GLU A 91 8.69 4.96 -5.85
N VAL A 92 7.48 5.37 -5.45
CA VAL A 92 6.54 6.17 -6.27
C VAL A 92 5.99 7.35 -5.46
N LYS A 93 5.37 8.33 -6.13
CA LYS A 93 4.86 9.57 -5.54
C LYS A 93 3.34 9.65 -5.61
#